data_AF-A0A4P2R0N2-F1
#
_entry.id   AF-A0A4P2R0N2-F1
#
_cell.length_a   1.000
_cell.length_b   1.000
_cell.length_c   1.000
_cell.angle_alpha   90.00
_cell.angle_beta   90.00
_cell.angle_gamma   90.00
#
_symmetry.space_group_name_H-M   'P 1'
#
loop_
_entity.id
_entity.type
_entity.pdbx_description
1 polymer ?
#
loop_
_entity_poly.entity_id
_entity_poly.type
_entity_poly.pdbx_seq_one_letter_code
_entity_poly.pdbx_strand_id
1 'polypeptide(L)'
;MLALAVALSIVGLATGPLLVALGRRRALPMSALDGLTLGLVPTLVLARHLPHAVEEIGPQAVLWTALGYVALSLTEHRRRDTGEVLGREIAFSALAVHGLLDGAGLALAAAAVDGGADGLLIASAVLVHRLPEGLSLAARFLPAWGWRQLALRLGLLGVLTLLGALLGQRLMDSLPHASLEVFIALGLGVLLRLVVHTHEAPPRSQTARAASAVAFVSGLCAALALPGEESVFGHAHGSELSIAESLGSLFVATAPAMLAGLAAAGLLRAFLPRRATGRPRGGAPVAAMVSLAAFAPALDVGGALLSLRLLGLPLTAARVAGSALLAVLLALLVARASGAPGAAPRNSAPAGVAGAAASLGARLRAAAAEAAGPALDRVAAWYLVGLVLAAVLEATLDPAAARALGAPAGVVVSALVATPVYVCAQGAAPLAAVMVHKGLSVGAAVALLVAGPSTSAAALAALKRSLGARAAAAFAVSSVVLAVAIGLVANALVPAAAVPELHGLAAREHAPIAWMCAAALGALLLSSFARLGPRAWFASMLGDGDAPAPGPAEPHATDAHAHAHRCDAHGAPGDRRAHPPAASTSAPRI
;
A
#
# COMPACT_ATOMS: atom_id res chain seq x y z
N MET A 1 12.34 31.24 -23.22
CA MET A 1 12.29 29.93 -22.54
C MET A 1 11.31 29.90 -21.38
N LEU A 2 11.45 30.76 -20.36
CA LEU A 2 10.55 30.78 -19.19
C LEU A 2 9.06 30.87 -19.55
N ALA A 3 8.68 31.78 -20.44
CA ALA A 3 7.28 31.92 -20.88
C ALA A 3 6.74 30.64 -21.54
N LEU A 4 7.57 29.93 -22.31
CA LEU A 4 7.20 28.65 -22.93
C LEU A 4 7.03 27.56 -21.87
N ALA A 5 7.92 27.48 -20.88
CA ALA A 5 7.86 26.50 -19.81
C ALA A 5 6.61 26.70 -18.92
N VAL A 6 6.29 27.95 -18.57
CA VAL A 6 5.06 28.29 -17.84
C VAL A 6 3.82 27.97 -18.68
N ALA A 7 3.81 28.30 -19.98
CA ALA A 7 2.71 27.96 -20.87
C ALA A 7 2.48 26.44 -20.95
N LEU A 8 3.54 25.65 -21.07
CA LEU A 8 3.46 24.19 -21.11
C LEU A 8 3.02 23.58 -19.78
N SER A 9 3.43 24.16 -18.65
CA SER A 9 2.94 23.79 -17.32
C SER A 9 1.42 23.99 -17.21
N ILE A 10 0.91 25.15 -17.63
CA ILE A 10 -0.52 25.46 -17.63
C ILE A 10 -1.28 24.53 -18.59
N VAL A 11 -0.73 24.24 -19.76
CA VAL A 11 -1.30 23.28 -20.72
C VAL A 11 -1.36 21.88 -20.10
N GLY A 12 -0.29 21.43 -19.43
CA GLY A 12 -0.28 20.16 -18.70
C GLY A 12 -1.40 20.09 -17.66
N LEU A 13 -1.52 21.13 -16.82
CA LEU A 13 -2.57 21.25 -15.81
C LEU A 13 -3.99 21.23 -16.43
N ALA A 14 -4.19 21.89 -17.57
CA ALA A 14 -5.48 21.93 -18.27
C ALA A 14 -5.81 20.63 -19.04
N THR A 15 -4.80 19.83 -19.40
CA THR A 15 -4.97 18.59 -20.15
C THR A 15 -5.72 17.53 -19.33
N GLY A 16 -5.45 17.43 -18.04
CA GLY A 16 -6.14 16.48 -17.15
C GLY A 16 -7.67 16.62 -17.16
N PRO A 17 -8.24 17.80 -16.87
CA PRO A 17 -9.67 18.05 -16.95
C PRO A 17 -10.26 17.79 -18.35
N LEU A 18 -9.55 18.12 -19.42
CA LEU A 18 -9.99 17.82 -20.78
C LEU A 18 -10.12 16.31 -21.01
N LEU A 19 -9.12 15.54 -20.58
CA LEU A 19 -9.15 14.07 -20.65
C LEU A 19 -10.32 13.48 -19.84
N VAL A 20 -10.58 14.01 -18.64
CA VAL A 20 -11.76 13.61 -17.84
C VAL A 20 -13.06 13.98 -18.56
N ALA A 21 -13.15 15.16 -19.17
CA ALA A 21 -14.34 15.60 -19.90
C ALA A 21 -14.67 14.66 -21.08
N LEU A 22 -13.64 14.24 -21.82
CA LEU A 22 -13.74 13.31 -22.95
C LEU A 22 -14.04 11.88 -22.49
N GLY A 23 -13.45 11.46 -21.35
CA GLY A 23 -13.54 10.10 -20.82
C GLY A 23 -14.80 9.80 -20.00
N ARG A 24 -15.39 10.78 -19.30
CA ARG A 24 -16.40 10.56 -18.23
C ARG A 24 -17.63 9.75 -18.61
N ARG A 25 -17.97 9.64 -19.90
CA ARG A 25 -19.12 8.88 -20.39
C ARG A 25 -18.81 7.41 -20.70
N ARG A 26 -17.54 6.99 -20.64
CA ARG A 26 -17.10 5.64 -21.03
C ARG A 26 -16.22 5.05 -19.93
N ALA A 27 -16.51 3.82 -19.52
CA ALA A 27 -15.78 3.15 -18.44
C ALA A 27 -14.30 2.90 -18.78
N LEU A 28 -13.99 2.59 -20.04
CA LEU A 28 -12.64 2.27 -20.49
C LEU A 28 -11.64 3.43 -20.35
N PRO A 29 -11.87 4.62 -20.94
CA PRO A 29 -10.93 5.75 -20.81
C PRO A 29 -10.80 6.22 -19.36
N MET A 30 -11.87 6.21 -18.56
CA MET A 30 -11.74 6.54 -17.13
C MET A 30 -10.86 5.54 -16.37
N SER A 31 -10.97 4.25 -16.68
CA SER A 31 -10.14 3.22 -16.06
C SER A 31 -8.67 3.34 -16.48
N ALA A 32 -8.40 3.72 -17.74
CA ALA A 32 -7.06 4.01 -18.23
C ALA A 32 -6.46 5.25 -17.57
N LEU A 33 -7.21 6.35 -17.43
CA LEU A 33 -6.76 7.56 -16.75
C LEU A 33 -6.43 7.31 -15.27
N ASP A 34 -7.26 6.54 -14.58
CA ASP A 34 -7.00 6.10 -13.22
C ASP A 34 -5.70 5.28 -13.13
N GLY A 35 -5.56 4.27 -13.99
CA GLY A 35 -4.34 3.46 -14.07
C GLY A 35 -3.10 4.32 -14.31
N LEU A 36 -3.15 5.23 -15.28
CA LEU A 36 -2.07 6.17 -15.59
C LEU A 36 -1.69 7.01 -14.36
N THR A 37 -2.68 7.58 -13.66
CA THR A 37 -2.44 8.41 -12.48
C THR A 37 -1.77 7.62 -11.36
N LEU A 38 -2.26 6.40 -11.09
CA LEU A 38 -1.71 5.48 -10.09
C LEU A 38 -0.30 4.99 -10.43
N GLY A 39 0.04 4.88 -11.72
CA GLY A 39 1.38 4.50 -12.15
C GLY A 39 2.36 5.68 -12.13
N LEU A 40 1.89 6.86 -12.51
CA LEU A 40 2.73 8.03 -12.72
C LEU A 40 3.02 8.79 -11.42
N VAL A 41 1.99 9.19 -10.64
CA VAL A 41 2.19 10.07 -9.47
C VAL A 41 2.98 9.42 -8.34
N PRO A 42 2.62 8.20 -7.86
CA PRO A 42 3.39 7.57 -6.80
C PRO A 42 4.84 7.33 -7.21
N THR A 43 5.09 7.01 -8.48
CA THR A 43 6.45 6.82 -9.00
C THR A 43 7.23 8.13 -9.00
N LEU A 44 6.66 9.24 -9.49
CA LEU A 44 7.32 10.55 -9.45
C LEU A 44 7.63 10.97 -8.00
N VAL A 45 6.66 10.82 -7.10
CA VAL A 45 6.84 11.16 -5.68
C VAL A 45 7.93 10.31 -5.04
N LEU A 46 7.87 8.98 -5.19
CA LEU A 46 8.75 8.07 -4.46
C LEU A 46 10.13 7.88 -5.10
N ALA A 47 10.24 7.92 -6.42
CA ALA A 47 11.48 7.63 -7.14
C ALA A 47 12.27 8.89 -7.52
N ARG A 48 11.67 10.08 -7.44
CA ARG A 48 12.33 11.35 -7.81
C ARG A 48 12.25 12.40 -6.72
N HIS A 49 11.04 12.84 -6.38
CA HIS A 49 10.88 14.02 -5.52
C HIS A 49 11.25 13.74 -4.05
N LEU A 50 10.88 12.58 -3.51
CA LEU A 50 11.23 12.23 -2.14
C LEU A 50 12.74 12.00 -1.96
N PRO A 51 13.45 11.26 -2.83
CA PRO A 51 14.91 11.16 -2.75
C PRO A 51 15.60 12.52 -2.78
N HIS A 52 15.21 13.41 -3.70
CA HIS A 52 15.76 14.77 -3.75
C HIS A 52 15.51 15.56 -2.45
N ALA A 53 14.30 15.50 -1.91
CA ALA A 53 14.01 16.12 -0.61
C ALA A 53 14.84 15.51 0.54
N VAL A 54 15.20 14.22 0.46
CA VAL A 54 16.10 13.58 1.42
C VAL A 54 17.54 14.07 1.29
N GLU A 55 18.00 14.41 0.08
CA GLU A 55 19.32 15.02 -0.13
C GLU A 55 19.38 16.43 0.46
N GLU A 56 18.34 17.23 0.23
CA GLU A 56 18.29 18.64 0.65
C GLU A 56 18.08 18.83 2.16
N ILE A 57 17.11 18.11 2.73
CA ILE A 57 16.78 18.23 4.16
C ILE A 57 16.98 16.93 4.92
N GLY A 58 17.71 15.95 4.43
CA GLY A 58 18.00 14.72 5.17
C GLY A 58 16.81 13.77 5.34
N PRO A 59 16.97 12.69 6.12
CA PRO A 59 15.97 11.63 6.25
C PRO A 59 14.63 12.09 6.87
N GLN A 60 14.59 13.25 7.52
CA GLN A 60 13.33 13.83 8.00
C GLN A 60 12.34 14.19 6.87
N ALA A 61 12.77 14.32 5.61
CA ALA A 61 11.85 14.49 4.48
C ALA A 61 10.80 13.36 4.40
N VAL A 62 11.19 12.13 4.75
CA VAL A 62 10.28 10.97 4.80
C VAL A 62 9.22 11.17 5.89
N LEU A 63 9.62 11.70 7.05
CA LEU A 63 8.70 12.00 8.15
C LEU A 63 7.69 13.08 7.77
N TRP A 64 8.15 14.16 7.14
CA TRP A 64 7.27 15.24 6.67
C TRP A 64 6.30 14.75 5.58
N THR A 65 6.79 13.93 4.65
CA THR A 65 5.93 13.27 3.64
C THR A 65 4.89 12.37 4.28
N ALA A 66 5.29 11.55 5.26
CA ALA A 66 4.36 10.72 6.01
C ALA A 66 3.33 11.57 6.79
N LEU A 67 3.76 12.68 7.39
CA LEU A 67 2.87 13.59 8.11
C LEU A 67 1.83 14.21 7.17
N GLY A 68 2.22 14.65 5.97
CA GLY A 68 1.29 15.16 4.96
C GLY A 68 0.26 14.12 4.54
N TYR A 69 0.70 12.88 4.29
CA TYR A 69 -0.18 11.75 3.96
C TYR A 69 -1.19 11.46 5.07
N VAL A 70 -0.71 11.38 6.32
CA VAL A 70 -1.53 11.09 7.51
C VAL A 70 -2.49 12.23 7.82
N ALA A 71 -2.04 13.48 7.71
CA ALA A 71 -2.87 14.65 7.97
C ALA A 71 -4.11 14.65 7.07
N LEU A 72 -3.93 14.45 5.76
CA LEU A 72 -5.06 14.35 4.84
C LEU A 72 -5.94 13.14 5.17
N SER A 73 -5.35 11.97 5.42
CA SER A 73 -6.08 10.74 5.79
C SER A 73 -6.99 10.92 7.02
N LEU A 74 -6.49 11.60 8.06
CA LEU A 74 -7.26 11.86 9.28
C LEU A 74 -8.42 12.83 9.05
N THR A 75 -8.25 13.82 8.16
CA THR A 75 -9.32 14.77 7.84
C THR A 75 -10.47 14.13 7.08
N GLU A 76 -10.16 13.24 6.13
CA GLU A 76 -11.16 12.48 5.38
C GLU A 76 -11.94 11.49 6.26
N HIS A 77 -11.37 11.03 7.39
CA HIS A 77 -12.03 10.09 8.31
C HIS A 77 -12.94 10.75 9.35
N ARG A 78 -12.92 12.09 9.49
CA ARG A 78 -13.82 12.84 10.38
C ARG A 78 -15.23 12.93 9.75
N ARG A 79 -16.25 13.37 10.53
CA ARG A 79 -17.68 13.41 10.12
C ARG A 79 -17.83 13.72 8.62
N ARG A 80 -18.49 12.82 7.87
CA ARG A 80 -18.45 12.71 6.39
C ARG A 80 -18.48 14.07 5.69
N ASP A 81 -19.43 14.94 6.04
CA ASP A 81 -19.60 16.20 5.31
C ASP A 81 -18.51 17.25 5.59
N THR A 82 -18.10 17.43 6.86
CA THR A 82 -17.08 18.42 7.23
C THR A 82 -15.66 17.95 6.87
N GLY A 83 -15.40 16.64 6.99
CA GLY A 83 -14.12 16.05 6.65
C GLY A 83 -13.80 16.15 5.17
N GLU A 84 -14.80 15.92 4.31
CA GLU A 84 -14.66 16.06 2.86
C GLU A 84 -14.37 17.51 2.44
N VAL A 85 -15.05 18.50 3.03
CA VAL A 85 -14.77 19.92 2.73
C VAL A 85 -13.35 20.28 3.13
N LEU A 86 -12.94 19.94 4.35
CA LEU A 86 -11.61 20.29 4.86
C LEU A 86 -10.49 19.58 4.08
N GLY A 87 -10.66 18.30 3.76
CA GLY A 87 -9.70 17.54 2.96
C GLY A 87 -9.51 18.14 1.56
N ARG A 88 -10.58 18.62 0.92
CA ARG A 88 -10.50 19.34 -0.36
C ARG A 88 -9.67 20.60 -0.28
N GLU A 89 -9.89 21.43 0.75
CA GLU A 89 -9.14 22.68 0.89
C GLU A 89 -7.68 22.45 1.25
N ILE A 90 -7.37 21.44 2.07
CA ILE A 90 -5.98 21.04 2.36
C ILE A 90 -5.28 20.58 1.09
N ALA A 91 -5.91 19.68 0.32
CA ALA A 91 -5.35 19.20 -0.94
C ALA A 91 -5.10 20.34 -1.93
N PHE A 92 -6.08 21.25 -2.09
CA PHE A 92 -5.92 22.41 -2.95
C PHE A 92 -4.82 23.36 -2.45
N SER A 93 -4.73 23.61 -1.14
CA SER A 93 -3.70 24.49 -0.58
C SER A 93 -2.29 23.92 -0.76
N ALA A 94 -2.11 22.61 -0.55
CA ALA A 94 -0.85 21.94 -0.82
C ALA A 94 -0.46 22.07 -2.30
N LEU A 95 -1.42 21.86 -3.20
CA LEU A 95 -1.19 22.00 -4.64
C LEU A 95 -0.96 23.45 -5.07
N ALA A 96 -1.55 24.43 -4.39
CA ALA A 96 -1.37 25.85 -4.64
C ALA A 96 0.07 26.30 -4.34
N VAL A 97 0.60 25.88 -3.19
CA VAL A 97 1.99 26.17 -2.86
C VAL A 97 2.94 25.34 -3.73
N HIS A 98 2.63 24.09 -4.04
CA HIS A 98 3.39 23.32 -5.03
C HIS A 98 3.41 24.02 -6.41
N GLY A 99 2.27 24.56 -6.85
CA GLY A 99 2.11 25.43 -8.02
C GLY A 99 3.09 26.61 -8.01
N LEU A 100 3.16 27.33 -6.89
CA LEU A 100 4.07 28.45 -6.69
C LEU A 100 5.55 28.01 -6.75
N LEU A 101 5.90 26.91 -6.08
CA LEU A 101 7.28 26.42 -6.01
C LEU A 101 7.79 25.89 -7.35
N ASP A 102 6.97 25.16 -8.12
CA ASP A 102 7.37 24.75 -9.47
C ASP A 102 7.53 25.95 -10.40
N GLY A 103 6.72 27.00 -10.21
CA GLY A 103 6.92 28.26 -10.93
C GLY A 103 8.33 28.79 -10.69
N ALA A 104 8.77 28.82 -9.43
CA ALA A 104 10.12 29.25 -9.06
C ALA A 104 11.20 28.32 -9.65
N GLY A 105 11.00 27.00 -9.56
CA GLY A 105 11.89 26.00 -10.16
C GLY A 105 12.02 26.14 -11.68
N LEU A 106 10.90 26.42 -12.38
CA LEU A 106 10.89 26.70 -13.81
C LEU A 106 11.70 27.94 -14.18
N ALA A 107 11.68 28.98 -13.35
CA ALA A 107 12.49 30.18 -13.56
C ALA A 107 13.98 29.90 -13.42
N LEU A 108 14.37 29.12 -12.41
CA LEU A 108 15.76 28.69 -12.21
C LEU A 108 16.24 27.79 -13.36
N ALA A 109 15.45 26.77 -13.72
CA ALA A 109 15.77 25.87 -14.82
C ALA A 109 15.85 26.63 -16.17
N ALA A 110 14.93 27.56 -16.42
CA ALA A 110 14.97 28.37 -17.64
C ALA A 110 16.16 29.34 -17.69
N ALA A 111 16.71 29.73 -16.53
CA ALA A 111 17.92 30.54 -16.44
C ALA A 111 19.20 29.71 -16.61
N ALA A 112 19.16 28.42 -16.25
CA ALA A 112 20.28 27.49 -16.37
C ALA A 112 20.49 26.94 -17.79
N VAL A 113 19.47 26.95 -18.64
CA VAL A 113 19.54 26.41 -20.00
C VAL A 113 20.01 27.47 -20.99
N ASP A 114 21.28 27.38 -21.40
CA ASP A 114 21.84 28.09 -22.54
C ASP A 114 21.31 27.50 -23.87
N GLY A 115 20.09 27.89 -24.27
CA GLY A 115 19.59 27.89 -25.65
C GLY A 115 19.50 26.58 -26.46
N GLY A 116 19.87 25.41 -25.91
CA GLY A 116 19.94 24.12 -26.62
C GLY A 116 18.70 23.22 -26.54
N ALA A 117 18.81 22.01 -27.11
CA ALA A 117 17.78 20.95 -27.15
C ALA A 117 17.28 20.50 -25.76
N ASP A 118 18.02 20.82 -24.70
CA ASP A 118 17.68 20.53 -23.30
C ASP A 118 16.45 21.29 -22.80
N GLY A 119 16.13 22.43 -23.42
CA GLY A 119 14.93 23.19 -23.12
C GLY A 119 13.63 22.45 -23.44
N LEU A 120 13.63 21.58 -24.46
CA LEU A 120 12.47 20.75 -24.82
C LEU A 120 12.32 19.56 -23.86
N LEU A 121 13.44 19.03 -23.36
CA LEU A 121 13.44 17.96 -22.36
C LEU A 121 12.87 18.45 -21.03
N ILE A 122 13.33 19.61 -20.53
CA ILE A 122 12.79 20.24 -19.32
C ILE A 122 11.30 20.57 -19.51
N ALA A 123 10.94 21.14 -20.66
CA ALA A 123 9.55 21.43 -21.00
C ALA A 123 8.64 20.19 -21.03
N SER A 124 9.14 19.06 -21.53
CA SER A 124 8.41 17.80 -21.55
C SER A 124 8.30 17.15 -20.16
N ALA A 125 9.34 17.24 -19.33
CA ALA A 125 9.30 16.82 -17.92
C ALA A 125 8.24 17.59 -17.13
N VAL A 126 8.15 18.90 -17.38
CA VAL A 126 7.16 19.80 -16.77
C VAL A 126 5.74 19.44 -17.19
N LEU A 127 5.53 19.00 -18.44
CA LEU A 127 4.21 18.57 -18.88
C LEU A 127 3.82 17.23 -18.23
N VAL A 128 4.77 16.28 -18.15
CA VAL A 128 4.53 14.94 -17.60
C VAL A 128 4.18 14.98 -16.12
N HIS A 129 4.76 15.88 -15.32
CA HIS A 129 4.43 15.99 -13.89
C HIS A 129 3.17 16.82 -13.57
N ARG A 130 2.74 17.75 -14.45
CA ARG A 130 1.55 18.61 -14.22
C ARG A 130 0.25 18.01 -14.72
N LEU A 131 0.32 17.16 -15.74
CA LEU A 131 -0.85 16.44 -16.23
C LEU A 131 -1.56 15.63 -15.12
N PRO A 132 -0.85 14.88 -14.26
CA PRO A 132 -1.48 14.14 -13.17
C PRO A 132 -2.17 15.01 -12.12
N GLU A 133 -1.67 16.20 -11.82
CA GLU A 133 -2.30 17.12 -10.87
C GLU A 133 -3.67 17.57 -11.39
N GLY A 134 -3.71 18.04 -12.65
CA GLY A 134 -4.94 18.45 -13.30
C GLY A 134 -5.92 17.29 -13.41
N LEU A 135 -5.41 16.10 -13.73
CA LEU A 135 -6.19 14.87 -13.82
C LEU A 135 -6.78 14.47 -12.47
N SER A 136 -5.97 14.50 -11.40
CA SER A 136 -6.37 14.15 -10.04
C SER A 136 -7.42 15.12 -9.50
N LEU A 137 -7.22 16.43 -9.68
CA LEU A 137 -8.20 17.45 -9.32
C LEU A 137 -9.53 17.25 -10.05
N ALA A 138 -9.47 17.02 -11.36
CA ALA A 138 -10.67 16.84 -12.17
C ALA A 138 -11.40 15.54 -11.82
N ALA A 139 -10.69 14.41 -11.72
CA ALA A 139 -11.31 13.13 -11.40
C ALA A 139 -11.95 13.15 -10.01
N ARG A 140 -11.25 13.69 -9.00
CA ARG A 140 -11.68 13.67 -7.60
C ARG A 140 -12.74 14.73 -7.28
N PHE A 141 -12.57 15.96 -7.75
CA PHE A 141 -13.34 17.10 -7.25
C PHE A 141 -14.35 17.67 -8.23
N LEU A 142 -14.31 17.29 -9.51
CA LEU A 142 -15.34 17.71 -10.47
C LEU A 142 -16.78 17.41 -10.01
N PRO A 143 -17.10 16.25 -9.38
CA PRO A 143 -18.46 15.99 -8.90
C PRO A 143 -18.94 16.98 -7.84
N ALA A 144 -18.03 17.51 -7.02
CA ALA A 144 -18.36 18.42 -5.92
C ALA A 144 -18.30 19.90 -6.32
N TRP A 145 -17.27 20.30 -7.07
CA TRP A 145 -17.03 21.67 -7.49
C TRP A 145 -17.80 22.06 -8.76
N GLY A 146 -18.08 21.09 -9.62
CA GLY A 146 -18.53 21.34 -10.98
C GLY A 146 -17.45 22.01 -11.84
N TRP A 147 -17.72 22.12 -13.14
CA TRP A 147 -16.74 22.65 -14.11
C TRP A 147 -16.33 24.10 -13.83
N ARG A 148 -17.25 24.95 -13.37
CA ARG A 148 -16.96 26.36 -13.12
C ARG A 148 -15.94 26.54 -11.99
N GLN A 149 -16.18 25.93 -10.84
CA GLN A 149 -15.24 26.06 -9.72
C GLN A 149 -13.93 25.33 -9.98
N LEU A 150 -13.96 24.19 -10.69
CA LEU A 150 -12.74 23.51 -11.13
C LEU A 150 -11.89 24.42 -12.02
N ALA A 151 -12.49 25.05 -13.03
CA ALA A 151 -11.79 25.99 -13.90
C ALA A 151 -11.21 27.20 -13.14
N LEU A 152 -11.98 27.77 -12.19
CA LEU A 152 -11.48 28.86 -11.34
C LEU A 152 -10.28 28.44 -10.49
N ARG A 153 -10.32 27.25 -9.89
CA ARG A 153 -9.22 26.72 -9.07
C ARG A 153 -7.98 26.40 -9.89
N LEU A 154 -8.14 25.79 -11.07
CA LEU A 154 -7.03 25.55 -12.00
C LEU A 154 -6.45 26.87 -12.52
N GLY A 155 -7.30 27.86 -12.79
CA GLY A 155 -6.87 29.21 -13.14
C GLY A 155 -6.03 29.85 -12.04
N LEU A 156 -6.47 29.72 -10.77
CA LEU A 156 -5.71 30.18 -9.61
C LEU A 156 -4.35 29.46 -9.50
N LEU A 157 -4.30 28.14 -9.71
CA LEU A 157 -3.04 27.39 -9.74
C LEU A 157 -2.11 27.90 -10.85
N GLY A 158 -2.63 28.12 -12.05
CA GLY A 158 -1.84 28.69 -13.16
C GLY A 158 -1.31 30.08 -12.85
N VAL A 159 -2.10 30.94 -12.20
CA VAL A 159 -1.65 32.26 -11.72
C VAL A 159 -0.56 32.12 -10.67
N LEU A 160 -0.70 31.20 -9.71
CA LEU A 160 0.32 30.97 -8.68
C LEU A 160 1.62 30.43 -9.29
N THR A 161 1.55 29.55 -10.27
CA THR A 161 2.74 29.10 -11.01
C THR A 161 3.40 30.24 -11.78
N LEU A 162 2.63 31.12 -12.41
CA LEU A 162 3.19 32.32 -13.04
C LEU A 162 3.83 33.26 -12.01
N LEU A 163 3.18 33.50 -10.88
CA LEU A 163 3.73 34.32 -9.80
C LEU A 163 5.03 33.71 -9.25
N GLY A 164 5.07 32.39 -9.11
CA GLY A 164 6.27 31.64 -8.74
C GLY A 164 7.40 31.84 -9.75
N ALA A 165 7.09 31.79 -11.05
CA ALA A 165 8.08 32.04 -12.10
C ALA A 165 8.61 33.48 -12.13
N LEU A 166 7.77 34.45 -11.77
CA LEU A 166 8.15 35.87 -11.78
C LEU A 166 8.85 36.32 -10.49
N LEU A 167 8.47 35.75 -9.35
CA LEU A 167 8.92 36.16 -8.02
C LEU A 167 9.83 35.14 -7.34
N GLY A 168 10.06 33.98 -7.97
CA GLY A 168 10.69 32.80 -7.38
C GLY A 168 12.06 33.07 -6.80
N GLN A 169 12.93 33.80 -7.51
CA GLN A 169 14.26 34.17 -6.98
C GLN A 169 14.14 34.96 -5.68
N ARG A 170 13.31 36.00 -5.63
CA ARG A 170 13.09 36.80 -4.42
C ARG A 170 12.47 35.99 -3.28
N LEU A 171 11.59 35.04 -3.62
CA LEU A 171 10.97 34.16 -2.64
C LEU A 171 11.99 33.18 -2.04
N MET A 172 12.86 32.61 -2.88
CA MET A 172 13.92 31.70 -2.44
C MET A 172 15.02 32.40 -1.64
N ASP A 173 15.30 33.67 -1.95
CA ASP A 173 16.27 34.48 -1.20
C ASP A 173 15.75 34.92 0.18
N SER A 174 14.41 35.02 0.35
CA SER A 174 13.79 35.55 1.58
C SER A 174 13.33 34.47 2.56
N LEU A 175 13.15 33.23 2.10
CA LEU A 175 12.73 32.11 2.93
C LEU A 175 13.90 31.15 3.18
N PRO A 176 14.04 30.62 4.41
CA PRO A 176 15.03 29.58 4.67
C PRO A 176 14.77 28.38 3.76
N HIS A 177 15.79 27.93 3.03
CA HIS A 177 15.69 26.82 2.07
C HIS A 177 15.05 25.58 2.70
N ALA A 178 15.48 25.23 3.92
CA ALA A 178 14.92 24.11 4.69
C ALA A 178 13.40 24.21 4.93
N SER A 179 12.84 25.42 5.07
CA SER A 179 11.39 25.60 5.28
C SER A 179 10.59 25.32 4.02
N LEU A 180 11.14 25.65 2.85
CA LEU A 180 10.53 25.36 1.55
C LEU A 180 10.48 23.85 1.31
N GLU A 181 11.59 23.16 1.56
CA GLU A 181 11.71 21.71 1.40
C GLU A 181 10.80 20.93 2.35
N VAL A 182 10.63 21.39 3.60
CA VAL A 182 9.64 20.80 4.53
C VAL A 182 8.23 20.93 3.97
N PHE A 183 7.89 22.06 3.36
CA PHE A 183 6.59 22.26 2.74
C PHE A 183 6.42 21.34 1.52
N ILE A 184 7.45 21.22 0.66
CA ILE A 184 7.44 20.31 -0.49
C ILE A 184 7.18 18.87 0.01
N ALA A 185 7.96 18.40 0.98
CA ALA A 185 7.79 17.07 1.55
C ALA A 185 6.36 16.83 2.08
N LEU A 186 5.80 17.78 2.85
CA LEU A 186 4.39 17.72 3.30
C LEU A 186 3.43 17.62 2.10
N GLY A 187 3.63 18.44 1.06
CA GLY A 187 2.84 18.45 -0.17
C GLY A 187 2.90 17.12 -0.91
N LEU A 188 4.08 16.50 -1.04
CA LEU A 188 4.28 15.18 -1.64
C LEU A 188 3.43 14.11 -0.92
N GLY A 189 3.38 14.18 0.40
CA GLY A 189 2.53 13.30 1.22
C GLY A 189 1.03 13.46 0.91
N VAL A 190 0.57 14.71 0.82
CA VAL A 190 -0.81 15.06 0.47
C VAL A 190 -1.17 14.57 -0.94
N LEU A 191 -0.28 14.79 -1.93
CA LEU A 191 -0.45 14.33 -3.31
C LEU A 191 -0.51 12.80 -3.40
N LEU A 192 0.41 12.11 -2.72
CA LEU A 192 0.43 10.66 -2.68
C LEU A 192 -0.87 10.11 -2.08
N ARG A 193 -1.37 10.72 -0.99
CA ARG A 193 -2.65 10.34 -0.38
C ARG A 193 -3.84 10.58 -1.32
N LEU A 194 -3.85 11.71 -2.03
CA LEU A 194 -4.92 12.09 -2.96
C LEU A 194 -5.10 11.04 -4.07
N VAL A 195 -3.99 10.50 -4.59
CA VAL A 195 -4.01 9.53 -5.69
C VAL A 195 -4.21 8.10 -5.20
N VAL A 196 -3.49 7.69 -4.16
CA VAL A 196 -3.51 6.30 -3.66
C VAL A 196 -4.86 5.96 -3.01
N HIS A 197 -5.54 6.94 -2.42
CA HIS A 197 -6.76 6.68 -1.64
C HIS A 197 -7.99 7.38 -2.22
N THR A 198 -8.52 6.80 -3.29
CA THR A 198 -9.81 7.20 -3.89
C THR A 198 -10.86 6.12 -3.63
N HIS A 199 -12.05 6.49 -3.16
CA HIS A 199 -13.21 5.59 -2.98
C HIS A 199 -13.86 5.17 -4.32
N GLU A 200 -13.05 4.90 -5.34
CA GLU A 200 -13.55 4.44 -6.63
C GLU A 200 -13.51 2.91 -6.66
N ALA A 201 -14.65 2.32 -7.03
CA ALA A 201 -14.75 0.88 -7.18
C ALA A 201 -13.85 0.40 -8.33
N PRO A 202 -13.17 -0.76 -8.19
CA PRO A 202 -12.35 -1.30 -9.25
C PRO A 202 -13.18 -1.57 -10.51
N PRO A 203 -12.57 -1.50 -11.71
CA PRO A 203 -13.29 -1.69 -12.96
C PRO A 203 -13.97 -3.06 -13.03
N ARG A 204 -15.26 -3.07 -13.40
CA ARG A 204 -16.08 -4.30 -13.43
C ARG A 204 -15.71 -5.22 -14.59
N SER A 205 -15.42 -4.68 -15.77
CA SER A 205 -15.05 -5.48 -16.95
C SER A 205 -13.56 -5.80 -16.99
N GLN A 206 -13.21 -6.97 -17.52
CA GLN A 206 -11.81 -7.39 -17.72
C GLN A 206 -11.07 -6.44 -18.67
N THR A 207 -11.74 -5.94 -19.71
CA THR A 207 -11.16 -4.99 -20.67
C THR A 207 -10.77 -3.67 -20.01
N ALA A 208 -11.59 -3.16 -19.09
CA ALA A 208 -11.29 -1.94 -18.35
C ALA A 208 -10.16 -2.14 -17.34
N ARG A 209 -10.09 -3.30 -16.67
CA ARG A 209 -8.97 -3.67 -15.79
C ARG A 209 -7.65 -3.77 -16.57
N ALA A 210 -7.67 -4.40 -17.75
CA ALA A 210 -6.50 -4.49 -18.61
C ALA A 210 -6.04 -3.11 -19.12
N ALA A 211 -6.98 -2.25 -19.56
CA ALA A 211 -6.66 -0.88 -19.98
C ALA A 211 -6.02 -0.06 -18.83
N SER A 212 -6.55 -0.19 -17.62
CA SER A 212 -5.98 0.42 -16.41
C SER A 212 -4.57 -0.11 -16.10
N ALA A 213 -4.37 -1.43 -16.19
CA ALA A 213 -3.06 -2.05 -15.99
C ALA A 213 -2.01 -1.59 -17.00
N VAL A 214 -2.37 -1.54 -18.30
CA VAL A 214 -1.48 -1.04 -19.35
C VAL A 214 -1.13 0.43 -19.08
N ALA A 215 -2.13 1.26 -18.79
CA ALA A 215 -1.91 2.67 -18.51
C ALA A 215 -1.05 2.90 -17.26
N PHE A 216 -1.22 2.07 -16.22
CA PHE A 216 -0.36 2.08 -15.04
C PHE A 216 1.11 1.82 -15.38
N VAL A 217 1.38 0.75 -16.16
CA VAL A 217 2.75 0.43 -16.59
C VAL A 217 3.31 1.54 -17.47
N SER A 218 2.51 2.09 -18.39
CA SER A 218 2.93 3.24 -19.20
C SER A 218 3.27 4.46 -18.35
N GLY A 219 2.47 4.77 -17.31
CA GLY A 219 2.74 5.86 -16.39
C GLY A 219 4.01 5.65 -15.56
N LEU A 220 4.21 4.44 -15.05
CA LEU A 220 5.43 4.03 -14.35
C LEU A 220 6.67 4.18 -15.25
N CYS A 221 6.62 3.63 -16.47
CA CYS A 221 7.71 3.74 -17.44
C CYS A 221 7.99 5.20 -17.83
N ALA A 222 6.95 6.01 -18.05
CA ALA A 222 7.11 7.43 -18.35
C ALA A 222 7.78 8.19 -17.19
N ALA A 223 7.35 7.95 -15.94
CA ALA A 223 8.00 8.53 -14.76
C ALA A 223 9.47 8.13 -14.64
N LEU A 224 9.82 6.88 -14.94
CA LEU A 224 11.20 6.41 -14.84
C LEU A 224 12.07 6.87 -16.00
N ALA A 225 11.49 7.10 -17.19
CA ALA A 225 12.22 7.52 -18.39
C ALA A 225 12.54 9.02 -18.45
N LEU A 226 11.95 9.87 -17.59
CA LEU A 226 12.28 11.29 -17.56
C LEU A 226 13.79 11.50 -17.22
N PRO A 227 14.49 12.47 -17.82
CA PRO A 227 15.84 12.80 -17.37
C PRO A 227 15.80 13.24 -15.90
N GLY A 228 16.73 12.76 -15.08
CA GLY A 228 16.96 13.31 -13.73
C GLY A 228 18.18 14.24 -13.76
N GLU A 229 18.21 15.26 -12.90
CA GLU A 229 19.50 15.82 -12.47
C GLU A 229 20.30 14.67 -11.84
N GLU A 230 21.60 14.59 -12.10
CA GLU A 230 22.41 13.42 -11.74
C GLU A 230 22.23 12.97 -10.27
N SER A 231 22.40 11.66 -10.02
CA SER A 231 22.30 10.95 -8.70
C SER A 231 20.86 10.74 -8.20
N VAL A 232 20.35 9.51 -8.07
CA VAL A 232 20.56 8.55 -6.96
C VAL A 232 20.91 7.13 -7.46
N PHE A 233 20.64 6.82 -8.73
CA PHE A 233 20.74 5.46 -9.28
C PHE A 233 22.06 5.14 -9.98
N GLY A 234 22.85 6.16 -10.35
CA GLY A 234 24.14 6.01 -11.04
C GLY A 234 25.38 6.17 -10.16
N HIS A 235 25.21 6.74 -8.96
CA HIS A 235 26.29 7.03 -8.00
C HIS A 235 26.23 6.14 -6.75
N ALA A 236 25.61 4.96 -6.84
CA ALA A 236 25.78 3.95 -5.82
C ALA A 236 27.30 3.75 -5.65
N HIS A 237 27.79 3.98 -4.44
CA HIS A 237 29.19 3.90 -4.03
C HIS A 237 29.87 2.74 -4.78
N GLY A 238 31.12 2.90 -5.24
CA GLY A 238 31.80 2.02 -6.22
C GLY A 238 31.92 0.50 -5.91
N SER A 239 31.16 0.00 -4.95
CA SER A 239 30.97 -1.40 -4.56
C SER A 239 29.49 -1.85 -4.46
N GLU A 240 28.48 -1.01 -4.76
CA GLU A 240 27.06 -1.33 -4.57
C GLU A 240 26.28 -1.47 -5.89
N LEU A 241 25.37 -2.46 -5.95
CA LEU A 241 24.52 -2.71 -7.13
C LEU A 241 23.51 -1.56 -7.33
N SER A 242 23.22 -1.22 -8.59
CA SER A 242 22.11 -0.30 -8.87
C SER A 242 20.77 -0.89 -8.41
N ILE A 243 19.76 -0.05 -8.15
CA ILE A 243 18.42 -0.53 -7.72
C ILE A 243 17.83 -1.53 -8.72
N ALA A 244 18.05 -1.32 -10.02
CA ALA A 244 17.56 -2.21 -11.07
C ALA A 244 18.24 -3.58 -11.02
N GLU A 245 19.56 -3.61 -10.84
CA GLU A 245 20.33 -4.86 -10.72
C GLU A 245 20.01 -5.59 -9.42
N SER A 246 19.91 -4.86 -8.31
CA SER A 246 19.52 -5.39 -7.01
C SER A 246 18.11 -5.99 -7.06
N LEU A 247 17.15 -5.28 -7.65
CA LEU A 247 15.77 -5.77 -7.81
C LEU A 247 15.71 -7.03 -8.68
N GLY A 248 16.41 -7.04 -9.82
CA GLY A 248 16.47 -8.19 -10.72
C GLY A 248 17.10 -9.41 -10.05
N SER A 249 18.25 -9.23 -9.41
CA SER A 249 18.95 -10.30 -8.68
C SER A 249 18.11 -10.85 -7.53
N LEU A 250 17.53 -9.97 -6.69
CA LEU A 250 16.66 -10.37 -5.59
C LEU A 250 15.45 -11.15 -6.12
N PHE A 251 14.79 -10.68 -7.18
CA PHE A 251 13.63 -11.35 -7.77
C PHE A 251 13.96 -12.77 -8.25
N VAL A 252 15.10 -12.95 -8.93
CA VAL A 252 15.54 -14.27 -9.40
C VAL A 252 15.91 -15.18 -8.23
N ALA A 253 16.59 -14.65 -7.22
CA ALA A 253 16.99 -15.39 -6.04
C ALA A 253 15.78 -15.88 -5.20
N THR A 254 14.71 -15.09 -5.13
CA THR A 254 13.51 -15.40 -4.33
C THR A 254 12.46 -16.22 -5.07
N ALA A 255 12.48 -16.23 -6.40
CA ALA A 255 11.43 -16.87 -7.19
C ALA A 255 11.18 -18.35 -6.89
N PRO A 256 12.19 -19.24 -6.76
CA PRO A 256 11.96 -20.65 -6.44
C PRO A 256 11.24 -20.86 -5.11
N ALA A 257 11.65 -20.13 -4.06
CA ALA A 257 11.06 -20.24 -2.73
C ALA A 257 9.63 -19.67 -2.70
N MET A 258 9.37 -18.58 -3.43
CA MET A 258 8.04 -18.00 -3.57
C MET A 258 7.07 -18.96 -4.27
N LEU A 259 7.49 -19.59 -5.37
CA LEU A 259 6.70 -20.61 -6.06
C LEU A 259 6.43 -21.84 -5.19
N ALA A 260 7.45 -22.31 -4.45
CA ALA A 260 7.28 -23.41 -3.50
C ALA A 260 6.30 -23.06 -2.37
N GLY A 261 6.35 -21.84 -1.85
CA GLY A 261 5.39 -21.33 -0.86
C GLY A 261 3.95 -21.30 -1.38
N LEU A 262 3.75 -20.78 -2.60
CA LEU A 262 2.43 -20.78 -3.25
C LEU A 262 1.91 -22.20 -3.49
N ALA A 263 2.77 -23.12 -3.94
CA ALA A 263 2.42 -24.52 -4.14
C ALA A 263 2.04 -25.19 -2.81
N ALA A 264 2.81 -24.97 -1.74
CA ALA A 264 2.51 -25.47 -0.40
C ALA A 264 1.17 -24.93 0.11
N ALA A 265 0.89 -23.64 -0.06
CA ALA A 265 -0.39 -23.04 0.32
C ALA A 265 -1.57 -23.66 -0.45
N GLY A 266 -1.41 -23.88 -1.77
CA GLY A 266 -2.40 -24.56 -2.60
C GLY A 266 -2.65 -26.00 -2.17
N LEU A 267 -1.60 -26.76 -1.90
CA LEU A 267 -1.69 -28.14 -1.40
C LEU A 267 -2.37 -28.20 -0.03
N LEU A 268 -1.98 -27.34 0.91
CA LEU A 268 -2.61 -27.27 2.23
C LEU A 268 -4.13 -27.02 2.09
N ARG A 269 -4.55 -26.09 1.24
CA ARG A 269 -5.97 -25.80 1.01
C ARG A 269 -6.72 -26.91 0.29
N ALA A 270 -6.06 -27.65 -0.59
CA ALA A 270 -6.68 -28.75 -1.34
C ALA A 270 -6.83 -30.03 -0.51
N PHE A 271 -5.95 -30.26 0.46
CA PHE A 271 -5.91 -31.50 1.25
C PHE A 271 -6.44 -31.35 2.69
N LEU A 272 -6.45 -30.15 3.26
CA LEU A 272 -7.04 -29.92 4.58
C LEU A 272 -8.56 -29.70 4.47
N PRO A 273 -9.38 -30.36 5.31
CA PRO A 273 -10.82 -30.13 5.33
C PRO A 273 -11.10 -28.67 5.66
N ARG A 274 -11.97 -28.04 4.86
CA ARG A 274 -12.54 -26.73 5.17
C ARG A 274 -13.24 -26.86 6.51
N ARG A 275 -12.61 -26.41 7.60
CA ARG A 275 -13.34 -26.20 8.85
C ARG A 275 -14.43 -25.20 8.51
N ALA A 276 -15.68 -25.62 8.58
CA ALA A 276 -16.81 -24.71 8.49
C ALA A 276 -16.57 -23.64 9.57
N THR A 277 -16.21 -22.44 9.15
CA THR A 277 -16.05 -21.28 10.01
C THR A 277 -17.44 -20.86 10.48
N GLY A 278 -18.04 -21.67 11.36
CA GLY A 278 -19.20 -21.24 12.12
C GLY A 278 -18.83 -19.96 12.85
N ARG A 279 -19.65 -18.92 12.68
CA ARG A 279 -19.49 -17.63 13.38
C ARG A 279 -19.30 -17.93 14.87
N PRO A 280 -18.14 -17.62 15.48
CA PRO A 280 -17.92 -17.95 16.86
C PRO A 280 -18.89 -17.11 17.70
N ARG A 281 -19.82 -17.76 18.39
CA ARG A 281 -20.75 -17.11 19.31
C ARG A 281 -20.04 -16.95 20.66
N GLY A 282 -19.48 -15.76 20.89
CA GLY A 282 -18.86 -15.34 22.16
C GLY A 282 -17.75 -14.31 21.96
N GLY A 283 -17.83 -13.14 22.61
CA GLY A 283 -16.95 -11.99 22.32
C GLY A 283 -15.46 -12.18 22.67
N ALA A 284 -15.16 -12.94 23.73
CA ALA A 284 -13.81 -13.18 24.21
C ALA A 284 -12.97 -14.21 23.39
N PRO A 285 -13.48 -15.42 23.06
CA PRO A 285 -12.72 -16.38 22.25
C PRO A 285 -12.48 -15.89 20.82
N VAL A 286 -13.36 -15.01 20.30
CA VAL A 286 -13.19 -14.36 18.99
C VAL A 286 -11.95 -13.48 18.97
N ALA A 287 -11.69 -12.70 20.02
CA ALA A 287 -10.54 -11.80 20.08
C ALA A 287 -9.19 -12.54 20.06
N ALA A 288 -9.08 -13.63 20.82
CA ALA A 288 -7.90 -14.49 20.81
C ALA A 288 -7.73 -15.24 19.47
N MET A 289 -8.83 -15.70 18.86
CA MET A 289 -8.80 -16.32 17.53
C MET A 289 -8.43 -15.32 16.42
N VAL A 290 -8.93 -14.09 16.47
CA VAL A 290 -8.58 -13.01 15.53
C VAL A 290 -7.11 -12.61 15.71
N SER A 291 -6.63 -12.56 16.96
CA SER A 291 -5.22 -12.32 17.26
C SER A 291 -4.33 -13.46 16.74
N LEU A 292 -4.71 -14.72 16.95
CA LEU A 292 -3.96 -15.88 16.45
C LEU A 292 -3.98 -15.96 14.92
N ALA A 293 -5.11 -15.64 14.29
CA ALA A 293 -5.26 -15.59 12.84
C ALA A 293 -4.43 -14.45 12.21
N ALA A 294 -4.23 -13.34 12.93
CA ALA A 294 -3.34 -12.25 12.51
C ALA A 294 -1.88 -12.69 12.35
N PHE A 295 -1.45 -13.77 13.03
CA PHE A 295 -0.10 -14.33 12.94
C PHE A 295 0.07 -15.43 11.90
N ALA A 296 -1.02 -15.90 11.27
CA ALA A 296 -0.94 -16.91 10.23
C ALA A 296 0.02 -16.53 9.08
N PRO A 297 0.11 -15.26 8.62
CA PRO A 297 1.10 -14.85 7.64
C PRO A 297 2.55 -14.93 8.15
N ALA A 298 2.79 -14.67 9.44
CA ALA A 298 4.14 -14.68 10.03
C ALA A 298 4.74 -16.09 10.10
N LEU A 299 3.88 -17.10 10.28
CA LEU A 299 4.21 -18.52 10.35
C LEU A 299 3.99 -19.25 9.00
N ASP A 300 3.77 -18.52 7.92
CA ASP A 300 3.52 -19.11 6.61
C ASP A 300 4.75 -19.90 6.09
N VAL A 301 4.47 -21.04 5.46
CA VAL A 301 5.49 -21.96 4.93
C VAL A 301 6.36 -21.26 3.89
N GLY A 302 5.77 -20.45 3.01
CA GLY A 302 6.54 -19.71 2.03
C GLY A 302 7.55 -18.77 2.69
N GLY A 303 7.15 -18.12 3.79
CA GLY A 303 7.96 -17.10 4.44
C GLY A 303 9.13 -17.73 5.18
N ALA A 304 8.91 -18.92 5.74
CA ALA A 304 9.95 -19.78 6.30
C ALA A 304 10.92 -20.27 5.23
N LEU A 305 10.44 -20.75 4.08
CA LEU A 305 11.31 -21.20 2.97
C LEU A 305 12.17 -20.06 2.40
N LEU A 306 11.57 -18.88 2.24
CA LEU A 306 12.25 -17.68 1.76
C LEU A 306 13.31 -17.21 2.76
N SER A 307 12.97 -17.18 4.06
CA SER A 307 13.93 -16.87 5.12
C SER A 307 15.05 -17.90 5.19
N LEU A 308 14.75 -19.19 5.02
CA LEU A 308 15.75 -20.25 5.06
C LEU A 308 16.76 -20.05 3.93
N ARG A 309 16.28 -19.70 2.74
CA ARG A 309 17.11 -19.47 1.57
C ARG A 309 18.00 -18.23 1.68
N LEU A 310 17.46 -17.13 2.23
CA LEU A 310 18.12 -15.83 2.28
C LEU A 310 18.93 -15.60 3.56
N LEU A 311 18.42 -16.04 4.70
CA LEU A 311 18.93 -15.73 6.04
C LEU A 311 19.56 -16.95 6.73
N GLY A 312 19.38 -18.15 6.17
CA GLY A 312 19.85 -19.40 6.76
C GLY A 312 18.95 -19.93 7.87
N LEU A 313 19.29 -21.12 8.36
CA LEU A 313 18.51 -21.84 9.36
C LEU A 313 18.42 -21.11 10.72
N PRO A 314 19.50 -20.53 11.28
CA PRO A 314 19.46 -19.91 12.61
C PRO A 314 18.49 -18.73 12.69
N LEU A 315 18.57 -17.81 11.72
CA LEU A 315 17.66 -16.65 11.65
C LEU A 315 16.22 -17.07 11.34
N THR A 316 16.04 -18.07 10.49
CA THR A 316 14.69 -18.59 10.19
C THR A 316 14.05 -19.22 11.42
N ALA A 317 14.81 -20.01 12.17
CA ALA A 317 14.34 -20.57 13.43
C ALA A 317 14.01 -19.47 14.45
N ALA A 318 14.88 -18.46 14.58
CA ALA A 318 14.64 -17.31 15.45
C ALA A 318 13.36 -16.53 15.05
N ARG A 319 13.15 -16.29 13.75
CA ARG A 319 11.93 -15.68 13.21
C ARG A 319 10.69 -16.50 13.55
N VAL A 320 10.70 -17.81 13.29
CA VAL A 320 9.54 -18.69 13.50
C VAL A 320 9.22 -18.81 14.99
N ALA A 321 10.22 -19.07 15.82
CA ALA A 321 10.06 -19.16 17.27
C ALA A 321 9.60 -17.84 17.87
N GLY A 322 10.22 -16.72 17.44
CA GLY A 322 9.83 -15.37 17.85
C GLY A 322 8.39 -15.03 17.47
N SER A 323 7.99 -15.34 16.24
CA SER A 323 6.61 -15.11 15.77
C SER A 323 5.59 -15.95 16.54
N ALA A 324 5.91 -17.22 16.84
CA ALA A 324 5.05 -18.09 17.63
C ALA A 324 4.93 -17.59 19.08
N LEU A 325 6.04 -17.19 19.70
CA LEU A 325 6.06 -16.60 21.04
C LEU A 325 5.25 -15.31 21.10
N LEU A 326 5.44 -14.42 20.11
CA LEU A 326 4.69 -13.17 19.98
C LEU A 326 3.17 -13.44 19.90
N ALA A 327 2.76 -14.40 19.06
CA ALA A 327 1.37 -14.77 18.89
C ALA A 327 0.73 -15.25 20.21
N VAL A 328 1.42 -16.13 20.95
CA VAL A 328 0.95 -16.64 22.24
C VAL A 328 0.84 -15.53 23.28
N LEU A 329 1.88 -14.71 23.43
CA LEU A 329 1.91 -13.65 24.43
C LEU A 329 0.85 -12.57 24.18
N LEU A 330 0.63 -12.18 22.92
CA LEU A 330 -0.43 -11.24 22.58
C LEU A 330 -1.82 -11.85 22.76
N ALA A 331 -2.02 -13.12 22.39
CA ALA A 331 -3.28 -13.80 22.65
C ALA A 331 -3.61 -13.85 24.15
N LEU A 332 -2.61 -14.14 25.00
CA LEU A 332 -2.76 -14.11 26.46
C LEU A 332 -3.03 -12.69 26.99
N LEU A 333 -2.35 -11.68 26.46
CA LEU A 333 -2.55 -10.27 26.84
C LEU A 333 -3.97 -9.81 26.50
N VAL A 334 -4.46 -10.13 25.30
CA VAL A 334 -5.83 -9.84 24.85
C VAL A 334 -6.85 -10.61 25.68
N ALA A 335 -6.61 -11.89 25.99
CA ALA A 335 -7.50 -12.70 26.83
C ALA A 335 -7.62 -12.13 28.27
N ARG A 336 -6.50 -11.70 28.87
CA ARG A 336 -6.50 -11.05 30.19
C ARG A 336 -7.21 -9.71 30.18
N ALA A 337 -6.93 -8.87 29.18
CA ALA A 337 -7.53 -7.54 29.05
C ALA A 337 -9.06 -7.60 28.79
N SER A 338 -9.54 -8.70 28.19
CA SER A 338 -10.96 -8.92 27.91
C SER A 338 -11.72 -9.66 29.03
N GLY A 339 -11.06 -10.01 30.13
CA GLY A 339 -11.71 -10.63 31.30
C GLY A 339 -12.27 -12.04 31.05
N ALA A 340 -11.73 -12.76 30.06
CA ALA A 340 -12.25 -14.05 29.63
C ALA A 340 -11.76 -15.20 30.52
N PRO A 341 -12.65 -16.04 31.09
CA PRO A 341 -12.25 -17.35 31.59
C PRO A 341 -11.69 -18.17 30.42
N GLY A 342 -10.54 -18.82 30.62
CA GLY A 342 -9.94 -19.72 29.64
C GLY A 342 -10.89 -20.87 29.30
N ALA A 343 -11.68 -20.71 28.25
CA ALA A 343 -12.49 -21.79 27.72
C ALA A 343 -11.57 -22.74 26.96
N ALA A 344 -11.37 -23.94 27.50
CA ALA A 344 -10.82 -25.07 26.75
C ALA A 344 -11.58 -25.21 25.42
N PRO A 345 -10.90 -25.62 24.33
CA PRO A 345 -11.55 -25.84 23.05
C PRO A 345 -12.65 -26.89 23.28
N ARG A 346 -13.91 -26.49 23.19
CA ARG A 346 -14.99 -27.46 23.11
C ARG A 346 -14.83 -28.13 21.76
N ASN A 347 -14.45 -29.40 21.77
CA ASN A 347 -14.55 -30.28 20.63
C ASN A 347 -16.03 -30.36 20.23
N SER A 348 -16.51 -29.43 19.40
CA SER A 348 -17.65 -29.72 18.55
C SER A 348 -17.16 -30.84 17.64
N ALA A 349 -17.65 -32.05 17.87
CA ALA A 349 -17.42 -33.20 17.00
C ALA A 349 -17.59 -32.73 15.53
N PRO A 350 -16.72 -33.17 14.60
CA PRO A 350 -16.84 -32.77 13.22
C PRO A 350 -18.24 -33.15 12.74
N ALA A 351 -19.08 -32.14 12.46
CA ALA A 351 -20.29 -32.37 11.69
C ALA A 351 -19.84 -33.03 10.38
N GLY A 352 -20.31 -34.25 10.14
CA GLY A 352 -19.80 -35.15 9.13
C GLY A 352 -19.64 -34.45 7.79
N VAL A 353 -18.41 -34.45 7.27
CA VAL A 353 -18.16 -34.01 5.90
C VAL A 353 -18.31 -35.24 5.02
N ALA A 354 -19.53 -35.46 4.52
CA ALA A 354 -19.74 -36.27 3.32
C ALA A 354 -19.19 -35.47 2.12
N GLY A 355 -17.89 -35.53 1.92
CA GLY A 355 -17.24 -35.08 0.68
C GLY A 355 -16.77 -36.29 -0.08
N ALA A 356 -17.42 -36.62 -1.19
CA ALA A 356 -16.96 -37.66 -2.11
C ALA A 356 -15.44 -37.50 -2.34
N ALA A 357 -14.69 -38.60 -2.23
CA ALA A 357 -13.24 -38.59 -2.31
C ALA A 357 -12.78 -38.14 -3.71
N ALA A 358 -12.61 -36.82 -3.89
CA ALA A 358 -12.07 -36.27 -5.12
C ALA A 358 -10.73 -36.95 -5.45
N SER A 359 -10.56 -37.36 -6.72
CA SER A 359 -9.34 -38.02 -7.17
C SER A 359 -8.10 -37.18 -6.91
N LEU A 360 -6.95 -37.83 -6.74
CA LEU A 360 -5.68 -37.14 -6.53
C LEU A 360 -5.42 -36.06 -7.59
N GLY A 361 -5.69 -36.36 -8.86
CA GLY A 361 -5.54 -35.39 -9.96
C GLY A 361 -6.48 -34.19 -9.85
N ALA A 362 -7.72 -34.37 -9.38
CA ALA A 362 -8.63 -33.26 -9.13
C ALA A 362 -8.15 -32.37 -7.98
N ARG A 363 -7.62 -32.97 -6.90
CA ARG A 363 -7.02 -32.24 -5.78
C ARG A 363 -5.78 -31.46 -6.19
N LEU A 364 -4.90 -32.04 -7.00
CA LEU A 364 -3.71 -31.38 -7.51
C LEU A 364 -4.06 -30.20 -8.43
N ARG A 365 -5.04 -30.35 -9.32
CA ARG A 365 -5.55 -29.22 -10.12
C ARG A 365 -6.16 -28.11 -9.26
N ALA A 366 -6.92 -28.47 -8.23
CA ALA A 366 -7.47 -27.49 -7.28
C ALA A 366 -6.35 -26.76 -6.53
N ALA A 367 -5.30 -27.47 -6.09
CA ALA A 367 -4.13 -26.89 -5.45
C ALA A 367 -3.40 -25.90 -6.38
N ALA A 368 -3.19 -26.27 -7.64
CA ALA A 368 -2.55 -25.40 -8.62
C ALA A 368 -3.39 -24.15 -8.94
N ALA A 369 -4.70 -24.30 -9.10
CA ALA A 369 -5.61 -23.17 -9.32
C ALA A 369 -5.66 -22.22 -8.12
N GLU A 370 -5.65 -22.76 -6.89
CA GLU A 370 -5.56 -21.97 -5.66
C GLU A 370 -4.22 -21.22 -5.58
N ALA A 371 -3.11 -21.89 -5.91
CA ALA A 371 -1.77 -21.31 -5.90
C ALA A 371 -1.62 -20.16 -6.91
N ALA A 372 -2.04 -20.37 -8.16
CA ALA A 372 -1.88 -19.41 -9.27
C ALA A 372 -2.92 -18.27 -9.27
N GLY A 373 -4.04 -18.44 -8.56
CA GLY A 373 -5.10 -17.45 -8.44
C GLY A 373 -5.16 -16.85 -7.03
N PRO A 374 -6.09 -17.29 -6.16
CA PRO A 374 -6.34 -16.62 -4.89
C PRO A 374 -5.14 -16.50 -3.95
N ALA A 375 -4.25 -17.49 -3.87
CA ALA A 375 -3.07 -17.42 -3.03
C ALA A 375 -2.10 -16.36 -3.51
N LEU A 376 -1.77 -16.36 -4.80
CA LEU A 376 -0.95 -15.35 -5.43
C LEU A 376 -1.55 -13.96 -5.31
N ASP A 377 -2.84 -13.81 -5.63
CA ASP A 377 -3.55 -12.53 -5.66
C ASP A 377 -3.53 -11.81 -4.28
N ARG A 378 -3.43 -12.56 -3.17
CA ARG A 378 -3.30 -12.00 -1.81
C ARG A 378 -1.90 -11.54 -1.44
N VAL A 379 -0.85 -12.05 -2.10
CA VAL A 379 0.55 -11.82 -1.71
C VAL A 379 1.37 -11.09 -2.75
N ALA A 380 0.96 -11.11 -4.02
CA ALA A 380 1.69 -10.60 -5.18
C ALA A 380 2.12 -9.15 -4.99
N ALA A 381 1.18 -8.30 -4.56
CA ALA A 381 1.41 -6.88 -4.39
C ALA A 381 2.40 -6.57 -3.28
N TRP A 382 2.21 -7.21 -2.12
CA TRP A 382 3.14 -7.08 -1.00
C TRP A 382 4.54 -7.62 -1.28
N TYR A 383 4.64 -8.71 -2.03
CA TYR A 383 5.92 -9.29 -2.42
C TYR A 383 6.73 -8.32 -3.29
N LEU A 384 6.12 -7.71 -4.31
CA LEU A 384 6.80 -6.74 -5.16
C LEU A 384 7.18 -5.46 -4.40
N VAL A 385 6.31 -4.94 -3.53
CA VAL A 385 6.66 -3.81 -2.67
C VAL A 385 7.84 -4.14 -1.75
N GLY A 386 7.85 -5.32 -1.14
CA GLY A 386 8.97 -5.75 -0.29
C GLY A 386 10.29 -5.87 -1.05
N LEU A 387 10.26 -6.39 -2.28
CA LEU A 387 11.45 -6.45 -3.15
C LEU A 387 11.95 -5.06 -3.55
N VAL A 388 11.05 -4.14 -3.91
CA VAL A 388 11.42 -2.75 -4.24
C VAL A 388 12.03 -2.06 -3.02
N LEU A 389 11.41 -2.20 -1.84
CA LEU A 389 11.96 -1.65 -0.60
C LEU A 389 13.33 -2.24 -0.26
N ALA A 390 13.53 -3.54 -0.48
CA ALA A 390 14.83 -4.18 -0.29
C ALA A 390 15.89 -3.63 -1.26
N ALA A 391 15.54 -3.48 -2.54
CA ALA A 391 16.45 -2.92 -3.55
C ALA A 391 16.79 -1.45 -3.29
N VAL A 392 15.80 -0.65 -2.86
CA VAL A 392 16.02 0.75 -2.44
C VAL A 392 16.91 0.80 -1.20
N LEU A 393 16.64 -0.02 -0.18
CA LEU A 393 17.48 -0.08 1.01
C LEU A 393 18.92 -0.49 0.65
N GLU A 394 19.07 -1.45 -0.27
CA GLU A 394 20.38 -1.90 -0.75
C GLU A 394 21.15 -0.76 -1.42
N ALA A 395 20.50 0.11 -2.18
CA ALA A 395 21.20 1.20 -2.87
C ALA A 395 21.41 2.46 -2.03
N THR A 396 20.68 2.62 -0.91
CA THR A 396 20.65 3.89 -0.15
C THR A 396 21.20 3.79 1.26
N LEU A 397 21.21 2.60 1.87
CA LEU A 397 21.68 2.43 3.23
C LEU A 397 23.19 2.27 3.28
N ASP A 398 23.88 3.33 3.71
CA ASP A 398 25.32 3.30 3.97
C ASP A 398 25.67 2.26 5.06
N PRO A 399 26.59 1.31 4.79
CA PRO A 399 27.05 0.35 5.77
C PRO A 399 27.68 0.97 7.03
N ALA A 400 28.30 2.15 6.95
CA ALA A 400 28.87 2.79 8.14
C ALA A 400 27.76 3.35 9.05
N ALA A 401 26.77 4.04 8.47
CA ALA A 401 25.57 4.50 9.17
C ALA A 401 24.78 3.36 9.80
N ALA A 402 24.61 2.24 9.08
CA ALA A 402 23.95 1.04 9.59
C ALA A 402 24.63 0.48 10.85
N ARG A 403 25.97 0.43 10.86
CA ARG A 403 26.75 -0.04 12.02
C ARG A 403 26.75 0.99 13.16
N ALA A 404 26.80 2.27 12.84
CA ALA A 404 26.80 3.37 13.82
C ALA A 404 25.51 3.43 14.66
N LEU A 405 24.38 2.96 14.11
CA LEU A 405 23.11 2.89 14.83
C LEU A 405 23.19 1.99 16.08
N GLY A 406 24.09 1.01 16.10
CA GLY A 406 24.28 0.08 17.23
C GLY A 406 23.17 -0.96 17.37
N ALA A 407 23.47 -2.10 18.01
CA ALA A 407 22.56 -3.24 18.04
C ALA A 407 21.22 -2.96 18.76
N PRO A 408 21.16 -2.34 19.96
CA PRO A 408 19.89 -2.11 20.65
C PRO A 408 19.00 -1.08 19.95
N ALA A 409 19.59 0.05 19.52
CA ALA A 409 18.85 1.10 18.81
C ALA A 409 18.41 0.64 17.42
N GLY A 410 19.23 -0.14 16.70
CA GLY A 410 18.86 -0.77 15.44
C GLY A 410 17.64 -1.69 15.56
N VAL A 411 17.50 -2.44 16.66
CA VAL A 411 16.31 -3.26 16.95
C VAL A 411 15.06 -2.40 17.12
N VAL A 412 15.14 -1.34 17.92
CA VAL A 412 14.02 -0.43 18.17
C VAL A 412 13.58 0.27 16.88
N VAL A 413 14.52 0.85 16.14
CA VAL A 413 14.24 1.53 14.87
C VAL A 413 13.60 0.56 13.88
N SER A 414 14.13 -0.66 13.76
CA SER A 414 13.58 -1.65 12.82
C SER A 414 12.15 -2.06 13.15
N ALA A 415 11.81 -2.26 14.43
CA ALA A 415 10.45 -2.57 14.84
C ALA A 415 9.48 -1.39 14.59
N LEU A 416 9.94 -0.16 14.88
CA LEU A 416 9.15 1.05 14.67
C LEU A 416 8.91 1.33 13.19
N VAL A 417 9.90 1.09 12.32
CA VAL A 417 9.78 1.25 10.86
C VAL A 417 8.94 0.13 10.24
N ALA A 418 9.06 -1.11 10.71
CA ALA A 418 8.27 -2.23 10.22
C ALA A 418 6.76 -2.00 10.38
N THR A 419 6.37 -1.32 11.46
CA THR A 419 4.97 -1.12 11.84
C THR A 419 4.15 -0.33 10.79
N PRO A 420 4.57 0.87 10.35
CA PRO A 420 3.88 1.62 9.30
C PRO A 420 4.15 1.11 7.89
N VAL A 421 5.34 0.56 7.60
CA VAL A 421 5.67 0.05 6.25
C VAL A 421 4.89 -1.21 5.92
N TYR A 422 4.58 -2.02 6.94
CA TYR A 422 3.73 -3.22 6.87
C TYR A 422 4.12 -4.19 5.74
N VAL A 423 5.39 -4.60 5.67
CA VAL A 423 5.79 -5.59 4.66
C VAL A 423 5.33 -7.00 5.08
N CYS A 424 4.70 -7.74 4.16
CA CYS A 424 4.30 -9.11 4.42
C CYS A 424 5.51 -10.01 4.70
N ALA A 425 5.24 -11.18 5.29
CA ALA A 425 6.24 -12.20 5.61
C ALA A 425 7.20 -12.58 4.46
N GLN A 426 6.73 -12.55 3.20
CA GLN A 426 7.55 -12.82 2.02
C GLN A 426 8.40 -11.60 1.65
N GLY A 427 7.79 -10.42 1.56
CA GLY A 427 8.50 -9.19 1.18
C GLY A 427 9.51 -8.73 2.24
N ALA A 428 9.28 -9.07 3.51
CA ALA A 428 10.17 -8.68 4.61
C ALA A 428 11.47 -9.49 4.66
N ALA A 429 11.50 -10.68 4.04
CA ALA A 429 12.70 -11.52 4.03
C ALA A 429 13.87 -10.93 3.22
N PRO A 430 13.72 -10.48 1.95
CA PRO A 430 14.79 -9.82 1.22
C PRO A 430 15.21 -8.52 1.90
N LEU A 431 14.27 -7.75 2.45
CA LEU A 431 14.57 -6.53 3.20
C LEU A 431 15.44 -6.82 4.43
N ALA A 432 15.09 -7.83 5.22
CA ALA A 432 15.88 -8.28 6.37
C ALA A 432 17.27 -8.80 5.96
N ALA A 433 17.37 -9.45 4.81
CA ALA A 433 18.62 -9.96 4.29
C ALA A 433 19.59 -8.82 3.91
N VAL A 434 19.07 -7.79 3.23
CA VAL A 434 19.77 -6.53 2.94
C VAL A 434 20.18 -5.82 4.23
N MET A 435 19.31 -5.74 5.25
CA MET A 435 19.66 -5.10 6.53
C MET A 435 20.88 -5.76 7.20
N VAL A 436 20.89 -7.09 7.29
CA VAL A 436 22.04 -7.80 7.88
C VAL A 436 23.29 -7.62 7.02
N HIS A 437 23.13 -7.66 5.70
CA HIS A 437 24.21 -7.43 4.75
C HIS A 437 24.85 -6.05 4.89
N LYS A 438 24.04 -4.99 5.05
CA LYS A 438 24.50 -3.63 5.32
C LYS A 438 25.07 -3.45 6.72
N GLY A 439 25.02 -4.48 7.58
CA GLY A 439 25.66 -4.48 8.89
C GLY A 439 24.73 -4.14 10.06
N LEU A 440 23.40 -4.15 9.87
CA LEU A 440 22.48 -4.15 11.01
C LEU A 440 22.55 -5.48 11.76
N SER A 441 22.28 -5.41 13.06
CA SER A 441 22.27 -6.59 13.93
C SER A 441 21.21 -7.62 13.53
N VAL A 442 21.47 -8.90 13.81
CA VAL A 442 20.52 -10.02 13.63
C VAL A 442 19.17 -9.72 14.28
N GLY A 443 19.19 -9.16 15.49
CA GLY A 443 18.00 -8.77 16.23
C GLY A 443 17.17 -7.70 15.53
N ALA A 444 17.81 -6.78 14.81
CA ALA A 444 17.12 -5.76 14.03
C ALA A 444 16.33 -6.39 12.87
N ALA A 445 16.95 -7.35 12.17
CA ALA A 445 16.27 -8.15 11.15
C ALA A 445 15.13 -8.98 11.75
N VAL A 446 15.34 -9.66 12.88
CA VAL A 446 14.27 -10.44 13.55
C VAL A 446 13.12 -9.54 14.00
N ALA A 447 13.41 -8.37 14.58
CA ALA A 447 12.39 -7.43 15.00
C ALA A 447 11.55 -6.92 13.83
N LEU A 448 12.18 -6.62 12.68
CA LEU A 448 11.45 -6.29 11.45
C LEU A 448 10.53 -7.45 10.99
N LEU A 449 11.09 -8.67 10.91
CA LEU A 449 10.39 -9.87 10.42
C LEU A 449 9.22 -10.29 11.31
N VAL A 450 9.27 -9.96 12.60
CA VAL A 450 8.25 -10.27 13.59
C VAL A 450 7.22 -9.14 13.70
N ALA A 451 7.67 -7.88 13.79
CA ALA A 451 6.79 -6.72 13.94
C ALA A 451 5.90 -6.51 12.69
N GLY A 452 6.49 -6.51 11.49
CA GLY A 452 5.78 -6.17 10.25
C GLY A 452 4.49 -6.95 10.02
N PRO A 453 4.53 -8.30 9.95
CA PRO A 453 3.33 -9.11 9.78
C PRO A 453 2.33 -8.99 10.94
N SER A 454 2.83 -8.78 12.17
CA SER A 454 2.00 -8.72 13.38
C SER A 454 1.14 -7.46 13.47
N THR A 455 1.62 -6.33 12.95
CA THR A 455 0.92 -5.04 12.98
C THR A 455 0.19 -4.76 11.67
N SER A 456 -0.24 -5.83 10.99
CA SER A 456 -0.93 -5.69 9.70
C SER A 456 -2.16 -4.81 9.75
N ALA A 457 -2.36 -3.99 8.72
CA ALA A 457 -3.55 -3.16 8.60
C ALA A 457 -4.84 -4.00 8.71
N ALA A 458 -4.84 -5.20 8.10
CA ALA A 458 -5.93 -6.16 8.18
C ALA A 458 -6.18 -6.63 9.63
N ALA A 459 -5.13 -7.01 10.38
CA ALA A 459 -5.26 -7.42 11.77
C ALA A 459 -5.73 -6.28 12.67
N LEU A 460 -5.12 -5.10 12.54
CA LEU A 460 -5.49 -3.92 13.31
C LEU A 460 -6.92 -3.47 12.98
N ALA A 461 -7.36 -3.57 11.72
CA ALA A 461 -8.73 -3.27 11.32
C ALA A 461 -9.73 -4.32 11.87
N ALA A 462 -9.42 -5.60 11.79
CA ALA A 462 -10.23 -6.66 12.39
C ALA A 462 -10.35 -6.48 13.91
N LEU A 463 -9.26 -6.14 14.58
CA LEU A 463 -9.22 -5.89 16.02
C LEU A 463 -9.98 -4.61 16.38
N LYS A 464 -9.82 -3.53 15.62
CA LYS A 464 -10.58 -2.29 15.77
C LYS A 464 -12.09 -2.53 15.61
N ARG A 465 -12.50 -3.37 14.65
CA ARG A 465 -13.91 -3.73 14.42
C ARG A 465 -14.52 -4.57 15.54
N SER A 466 -13.72 -5.42 16.19
CA SER A 466 -14.18 -6.38 17.20
C SER A 466 -14.08 -5.86 18.64
N LEU A 467 -13.00 -5.14 18.98
CA LEU A 467 -12.67 -4.69 20.34
C LEU A 467 -12.52 -3.16 20.46
N GLY A 468 -12.62 -2.42 19.36
CA GLY A 468 -12.50 -0.97 19.32
C GLY A 468 -11.06 -0.47 19.13
N ALA A 469 -10.93 0.83 18.88
CA ALA A 469 -9.66 1.47 18.51
C ALA A 469 -8.60 1.44 19.63
N ARG A 470 -9.02 1.52 20.90
CA ARG A 470 -8.10 1.46 22.05
C ARG A 470 -7.41 0.10 22.14
N ALA A 471 -8.16 -0.99 21.95
CA ALA A 471 -7.61 -2.34 21.95
C ALA A 471 -6.68 -2.57 20.75
N ALA A 472 -7.04 -2.05 19.57
CA ALA A 472 -6.16 -2.11 18.39
C ALA A 472 -4.84 -1.35 18.59
N ALA A 473 -4.88 -0.16 19.20
CA ALA A 473 -3.69 0.61 19.53
C ALA A 473 -2.82 -0.10 20.59
N ALA A 474 -3.44 -0.62 21.66
CA ALA A 474 -2.74 -1.38 22.69
C ALA A 474 -2.07 -2.64 22.13
N PHE A 475 -2.74 -3.34 21.21
CA PHE A 475 -2.18 -4.48 20.49
C PHE A 475 -0.99 -4.07 19.64
N ALA A 476 -1.10 -3.01 18.82
CA ALA A 476 0.01 -2.53 18.01
C ALA A 476 1.24 -2.16 18.85
N VAL A 477 1.05 -1.41 19.94
CA VAL A 477 2.13 -1.03 20.86
C VAL A 477 2.75 -2.28 21.52
N SER A 478 1.92 -3.21 22.00
CA SER A 478 2.39 -4.44 22.62
C SER A 478 3.17 -5.31 21.63
N SER A 479 2.73 -5.38 20.37
CA SER A 479 3.43 -6.09 19.31
C SER A 479 4.82 -5.52 19.06
N VAL A 480 4.95 -4.18 18.98
CA VAL A 480 6.25 -3.51 18.81
C VAL A 480 7.17 -3.78 20.00
N VAL A 481 6.70 -3.58 21.23
CA VAL A 481 7.50 -3.78 22.45
C VAL A 481 8.01 -5.23 22.51
N LEU A 482 7.14 -6.19 22.23
CA LEU A 482 7.51 -7.60 22.31
C LEU A 482 8.39 -8.02 21.13
N ALA A 483 8.19 -7.47 19.93
CA ALA A 483 9.11 -7.68 18.80
C ALA A 483 10.52 -7.13 19.10
N VAL A 484 10.63 -5.97 19.76
CA VAL A 484 11.91 -5.44 20.25
C VAL A 484 12.55 -6.40 21.24
N ALA A 485 11.79 -6.89 22.23
CA ALA A 485 12.30 -7.85 23.21
C ALA A 485 12.80 -9.15 22.54
N ILE A 486 12.04 -9.70 21.59
CA ILE A 486 12.42 -10.87 20.81
C ILE A 486 13.70 -10.59 19.99
N GLY A 487 13.81 -9.42 19.36
CA GLY A 487 15.00 -9.02 18.62
C GLY A 487 16.24 -8.88 19.51
N LEU A 488 16.12 -8.28 20.69
CA LEU A 488 17.21 -8.18 21.66
C LEU A 488 17.67 -9.56 22.15
N VAL A 489 16.73 -10.48 22.40
CA VAL A 489 17.04 -11.89 22.72
C VAL A 489 17.74 -12.57 21.54
N ALA A 490 17.29 -12.34 20.31
CA ALA A 490 17.92 -12.91 19.12
C ALA A 490 19.38 -12.44 18.94
N ASN A 491 19.70 -11.18 19.30
CA ASN A 491 21.09 -10.69 19.30
C ASN A 491 21.99 -11.48 20.27
N ALA A 492 21.44 -11.99 21.38
CA ALA A 492 22.21 -12.78 22.34
C ALA A 492 22.33 -14.25 21.93
N LEU A 493 21.32 -14.80 21.24
CA LEU A 493 21.22 -16.24 20.94
C LEU A 493 21.73 -16.63 19.54
N VAL A 494 21.72 -15.70 18.58
CA VAL A 494 22.09 -15.99 17.19
C VAL A 494 23.40 -15.25 16.87
N PRO A 495 24.53 -15.96 16.75
CA PRO A 495 25.79 -15.35 16.36
C PRO A 495 25.70 -14.70 14.98
N ALA A 496 26.26 -13.50 14.81
CA ALA A 496 26.26 -12.81 13.52
C ALA A 496 26.93 -13.64 12.40
N ALA A 497 27.96 -14.43 12.76
CA ALA A 497 28.65 -15.35 11.84
C ALA A 497 27.76 -16.51 11.33
N ALA A 498 26.59 -16.73 11.93
CA ALA A 498 25.66 -17.79 11.54
C ALA A 498 24.76 -17.39 10.35
N VAL A 499 24.83 -16.12 9.90
CA VAL A 499 24.06 -15.61 8.76
C VAL A 499 24.89 -15.76 7.48
N PRO A 500 24.34 -16.38 6.41
CA PRO A 500 25.03 -16.46 5.13
C PRO A 500 25.34 -15.07 4.57
N GLU A 501 26.53 -14.88 4.00
CA GLU A 501 26.85 -13.62 3.31
C GLU A 501 25.98 -13.45 2.06
N LEU A 502 25.21 -12.35 2.01
CA LEU A 502 24.33 -12.01 0.89
C LEU A 502 25.11 -11.80 -0.43
N HIS A 503 26.37 -11.35 -0.37
CA HIS A 503 27.24 -11.20 -1.53
C HIS A 503 27.37 -12.52 -2.31
N GLY A 504 27.40 -13.67 -1.62
CA GLY A 504 27.42 -14.98 -2.27
C GLY A 504 26.08 -15.45 -2.84
N LEU A 505 24.98 -14.72 -2.64
CA LEU A 505 23.64 -15.04 -3.17
C LEU A 505 23.27 -14.16 -4.37
N ALA A 506 23.70 -12.89 -4.37
CA ALA A 506 23.53 -11.95 -5.47
C ALA A 506 24.63 -12.08 -6.55
N ALA A 507 25.87 -12.43 -6.17
CA ALA A 507 27.00 -12.55 -7.10
C ALA A 507 27.17 -13.95 -7.72
N ARG A 508 26.35 -14.94 -7.37
CA ARG A 508 26.37 -16.24 -8.06
C ARG A 508 25.60 -16.12 -9.36
N GLU A 509 26.18 -16.64 -10.44
CA GLU A 509 25.39 -17.04 -11.61
C GLU A 509 24.18 -17.84 -11.13
N HIS A 510 22.99 -17.26 -11.28
CA HIS A 510 21.78 -17.94 -10.88
C HIS A 510 21.63 -19.19 -11.74
N ALA A 511 21.44 -20.35 -11.10
CA ALA A 511 21.22 -21.60 -11.81
C ALA A 511 20.05 -21.45 -12.81
N PRO A 512 20.07 -22.14 -13.96
CA PRO A 512 19.02 -22.02 -14.98
C PRO A 512 17.60 -22.20 -14.41
N ILE A 513 17.45 -23.09 -13.42
CA ILE A 513 16.18 -23.31 -12.72
C ILE A 513 15.65 -22.06 -12.00
N ALA A 514 16.54 -21.21 -11.46
CA ALA A 514 16.15 -19.97 -10.80
C ALA A 514 15.59 -18.96 -11.81
N TRP A 515 16.21 -18.84 -12.99
CA TRP A 515 15.67 -18.04 -14.09
C TRP A 515 14.35 -18.57 -14.63
N MET A 516 14.20 -19.90 -14.75
CA MET A 516 12.92 -20.51 -15.12
C MET A 516 11.82 -20.23 -14.08
N CYS A 517 12.14 -20.35 -12.79
CA CYS A 517 11.24 -19.98 -11.70
C CYS A 517 10.89 -18.49 -11.73
N ALA A 518 11.86 -17.62 -11.99
CA ALA A 518 11.66 -16.18 -12.11
C ALA A 518 10.73 -15.84 -13.27
N ALA A 519 10.94 -16.45 -14.44
CA ALA A 519 10.05 -16.29 -15.59
C ALA A 519 8.62 -16.78 -15.30
N ALA A 520 8.48 -17.95 -14.67
CA ALA A 520 7.18 -18.50 -14.27
C ALA A 520 6.47 -17.61 -13.24
N LEU A 521 7.19 -17.14 -12.20
CA LEU A 521 6.66 -16.22 -11.20
C LEU A 521 6.30 -14.87 -11.83
N GLY A 522 7.13 -14.35 -12.73
CA GLY A 522 6.87 -13.11 -13.48
C GLY A 522 5.58 -13.21 -14.30
N ALA A 523 5.41 -14.30 -15.05
CA ALA A 523 4.17 -14.56 -15.79
C ALA A 523 2.95 -14.66 -14.87
N LEU A 524 3.08 -15.31 -13.71
CA LEU A 524 2.03 -15.40 -12.70
C LEU A 524 1.67 -14.01 -12.13
N LEU A 525 2.66 -13.20 -11.75
CA LEU A 525 2.45 -11.84 -11.23
C LEU A 525 1.79 -10.93 -12.28
N LEU A 526 2.24 -10.99 -13.53
CA LEU A 526 1.61 -10.27 -14.65
C LEU A 526 0.17 -10.73 -14.86
N SER A 527 -0.10 -12.04 -14.77
CA SER A 527 -1.46 -12.57 -14.87
C SER A 527 -2.34 -12.08 -13.72
N SER A 528 -1.83 -12.02 -12.49
CA SER A 528 -2.54 -11.49 -11.32
C SER A 528 -2.86 -10.01 -11.49
N PHE A 529 -1.88 -9.22 -11.91
CA PHE A 529 -2.02 -7.79 -12.17
C PHE A 529 -3.03 -7.51 -13.28
N ALA A 530 -2.99 -8.27 -14.38
CA ALA A 530 -3.94 -8.14 -15.48
C ALA A 530 -5.37 -8.57 -15.10
N ARG A 531 -5.52 -9.62 -14.26
CA ARG A 531 -6.83 -10.09 -13.79
C ARG A 531 -7.49 -9.07 -12.87
N LEU A 532 -6.76 -8.49 -11.93
CA LEU A 532 -7.29 -7.61 -10.88
C LEU A 532 -7.26 -6.12 -11.26
N GLY A 533 -6.32 -5.70 -12.10
CA GLY A 533 -6.02 -4.29 -12.33
C GLY A 533 -5.36 -3.64 -11.11
N PRO A 534 -4.72 -2.46 -11.26
CA PRO A 534 -3.90 -1.86 -10.22
C PRO A 534 -4.67 -1.60 -8.92
N ARG A 535 -5.88 -1.03 -8.98
CA ARG A 535 -6.66 -0.73 -7.78
C ARG A 535 -7.00 -1.95 -6.93
N ALA A 536 -7.58 -3.00 -7.52
CA ALA A 536 -7.91 -4.20 -6.75
C ALA A 536 -6.65 -4.96 -6.30
N TRP A 537 -5.59 -4.92 -7.12
CA TRP A 537 -4.33 -5.57 -6.82
C TRP A 537 -3.64 -4.93 -5.60
N PHE A 538 -3.61 -3.59 -5.50
CA PHE A 538 -3.12 -2.89 -4.31
C PHE A 538 -4.13 -2.91 -3.15
N ALA A 539 -5.44 -2.92 -3.40
CA ALA A 539 -6.45 -3.05 -2.34
C ALA A 539 -6.35 -4.39 -1.59
N SER A 540 -5.84 -5.44 -2.26
CA SER A 540 -5.53 -6.72 -1.61
C SER A 540 -4.58 -6.55 -0.41
N MET A 541 -3.78 -5.48 -0.40
CA MET A 541 -2.88 -5.17 0.70
C MET A 541 -3.59 -4.75 1.99
N LEU A 542 -4.76 -4.10 1.88
CA LEU A 542 -5.45 -3.45 3.00
C LEU A 542 -6.41 -4.39 3.75
N GLY A 543 -6.54 -5.65 3.31
CA GLY A 543 -7.36 -6.66 3.99
C GLY A 543 -8.84 -6.71 3.59
N ASP A 544 -9.21 -6.08 2.47
CA ASP A 544 -10.58 -6.16 1.91
C ASP A 544 -10.82 -7.45 1.08
N GLY A 545 -9.91 -8.41 1.15
CA GLY A 545 -9.91 -9.65 0.35
C GLY A 545 -11.01 -10.67 0.65
N ASP A 546 -11.97 -10.36 1.54
CA ASP A 546 -13.17 -11.17 1.77
C ASP A 546 -14.38 -10.69 0.94
N ALA A 547 -14.21 -9.70 0.04
CA ALA A 547 -15.22 -9.46 -0.99
C ALA A 547 -15.24 -10.68 -1.94
N PRO A 548 -16.39 -11.35 -2.12
CA PRO A 548 -16.47 -12.52 -2.99
C PRO A 548 -16.01 -12.13 -4.38
N ALA A 549 -15.12 -12.96 -4.96
CA ALA A 549 -14.78 -12.86 -6.37
C ALA A 549 -16.08 -12.79 -7.18
N PRO A 550 -16.20 -11.91 -8.19
CA PRO A 550 -17.35 -11.95 -9.08
C PRO A 550 -17.38 -13.33 -9.71
N GLY A 551 -18.38 -14.13 -9.33
CA GLY A 551 -18.58 -15.45 -9.89
C GLY A 551 -18.76 -15.36 -11.41
N PRO A 552 -18.49 -16.45 -12.15
CA PRO A 552 -18.85 -16.50 -13.56
C PRO A 552 -20.34 -16.17 -13.69
N ALA A 553 -20.66 -15.26 -14.60
CA ALA A 553 -22.00 -14.77 -14.84
C ALA A 553 -22.96 -15.95 -15.08
N GLU A 554 -23.83 -16.23 -14.10
CA GLU A 554 -25.04 -17.00 -14.37
C GLU A 554 -25.98 -16.11 -15.21
N PRO A 555 -26.47 -16.60 -16.35
CA PRO A 555 -27.36 -15.84 -17.20
C PRO A 555 -28.79 -15.90 -16.62
N HIS A 556 -29.15 -14.93 -15.79
CA HIS A 556 -30.55 -14.72 -15.41
C HIS A 556 -31.05 -13.35 -15.88
N ALA A 557 -31.71 -13.42 -17.03
CA ALA A 557 -32.92 -12.74 -17.48
C ALA A 557 -33.31 -11.39 -16.81
N THR A 558 -33.25 -10.35 -17.65
CA THR A 558 -34.25 -9.29 -17.90
C THR A 558 -34.96 -8.57 -16.74
N ASP A 559 -34.82 -7.24 -16.82
CA ASP A 559 -35.80 -6.17 -16.51
C ASP A 559 -36.06 -5.67 -15.08
N ALA A 560 -36.29 -4.35 -15.08
CA ALA A 560 -37.15 -3.56 -14.19
C ALA A 560 -36.55 -2.88 -12.92
N HIS A 561 -36.30 -1.58 -13.12
CA HIS A 561 -36.71 -0.45 -12.29
C HIS A 561 -35.99 -0.09 -10.97
N ALA A 562 -35.48 1.14 -11.00
CA ALA A 562 -35.11 1.98 -9.88
C ALA A 562 -36.30 2.30 -8.98
N HIS A 563 -36.13 2.19 -7.66
CA HIS A 563 -36.85 3.03 -6.70
C HIS A 563 -35.95 3.44 -5.54
N ALA A 564 -35.94 4.76 -5.30
CA ALA A 564 -35.36 5.40 -4.14
C ALA A 564 -36.16 5.03 -2.88
N HIS A 565 -35.46 4.62 -1.82
CA HIS A 565 -36.08 4.48 -0.50
C HIS A 565 -35.76 5.68 0.39
N ARG A 566 -36.82 6.45 0.62
CA ARG A 566 -37.05 7.39 1.72
C ARG A 566 -37.12 6.57 3.01
N CYS A 567 -36.32 6.90 4.03
CA CYS A 567 -36.42 6.27 5.34
C CYS A 567 -37.44 7.02 6.19
N ASP A 568 -38.66 6.51 6.25
CA ASP A 568 -39.60 6.81 7.34
C ASP A 568 -39.35 5.83 8.50
N ALA A 569 -39.41 6.38 9.70
CA ALA A 569 -39.17 5.70 10.97
C ALA A 569 -40.31 4.73 11.31
N HIS A 570 -39.96 3.52 11.75
CA HIS A 570 -40.89 2.68 12.51
C HIS A 570 -40.24 2.15 13.80
N GLY A 571 -40.91 2.50 14.90
CA GLY A 571 -40.65 2.02 16.25
C GLY A 571 -41.14 0.59 16.49
N ALA A 572 -40.68 0.06 17.63
CA ALA A 572 -40.89 -1.28 18.14
C ALA A 572 -42.35 -1.60 18.53
N PRO A 573 -42.74 -2.88 18.61
CA PRO A 573 -44.06 -3.29 19.11
C PRO A 573 -44.02 -3.50 20.63
N GLY A 574 -45.03 -2.98 21.34
CA GLY A 574 -45.11 -3.13 22.79
C GLY A 574 -46.42 -2.68 23.41
N ASP A 575 -47.36 -3.62 23.44
CA ASP A 575 -48.28 -3.88 24.56
C ASP A 575 -49.66 -3.19 24.65
N ARG A 576 -50.58 -4.01 25.17
CA ARG A 576 -52.04 -3.95 25.18
C ARG A 576 -52.58 -2.91 26.17
N ARG A 577 -53.74 -2.31 25.87
CA ARG A 577 -54.92 -2.22 26.78
C ARG A 577 -56.15 -1.62 26.11
N ALA A 578 -57.30 -2.10 26.56
CA ALA A 578 -58.64 -1.98 26.00
C ALA A 578 -59.41 -0.72 26.44
N HIS A 579 -60.33 -0.22 25.59
CA HIS A 579 -61.76 0.07 25.86
C HIS A 579 -62.45 0.82 24.68
N PRO A 580 -63.80 0.77 24.54
CA PRO A 580 -64.53 0.73 23.25
C PRO A 580 -65.03 2.11 22.75
N PRO A 581 -65.59 2.19 21.52
CA PRO A 581 -66.00 3.46 20.91
C PRO A 581 -67.44 3.86 21.30
N ALA A 582 -67.63 5.13 21.63
CA ALA A 582 -68.94 5.77 21.70
C ALA A 582 -69.28 6.43 20.35
N ALA A 583 -70.54 6.25 19.96
CA ALA A 583 -71.11 6.59 18.67
C ALA A 583 -71.64 8.02 18.56
N SER A 584 -71.92 8.41 17.31
CA SER A 584 -72.93 9.39 16.87
C SER A 584 -72.51 10.87 17.05
N THR A 585 -72.78 11.81 16.15
CA THR A 585 -73.89 11.97 15.19
C THR A 585 -73.46 12.84 14.01
N SER A 586 -73.91 12.47 12.81
CA SER A 586 -74.05 13.34 11.64
C SER A 586 -75.34 14.18 11.73
N ALA A 587 -75.29 15.46 11.37
CA ALA A 587 -76.42 16.22 10.82
C ALA A 587 -75.94 17.56 10.20
N PRO A 588 -76.66 18.13 9.20
CA PRO A 588 -76.00 18.61 7.97
C PRO A 588 -76.38 20.03 7.51
N ARG A 589 -75.78 20.43 6.37
CA ARG A 589 -76.11 21.56 5.46
C ARG A 589 -75.80 22.94 6.07
N ILE A 590 -75.20 23.88 5.34
CA ILE A 590 -75.46 24.36 3.97
C ILE A 590 -74.14 24.73 3.29
#